data_AF-A0A7X9TN84-F1
#
_entry.id   AF-A0A7X9TN84-F1
#
_cell.length_a   1.000
_cell.length_b   1.000
_cell.length_c   1.000
_cell.angle_alpha   90.00
_cell.angle_beta   90.00
_cell.angle_gamma   90.00
#
_symmetry.space_group_name_H-M   'P 1'
#
loop_
_entity.id
_entity.type
_entity.pdbx_description
1 polymer ?
#
loop_
_entity_poly.entity_id
_entity_poly.type
_entity_poly.pdbx_seq_one_letter_code
_entity_poly.pdbx_strand_id
1 'polypeptide(L)'
;MNEEFSYVWLLPLLEKPFETAALDFPDAASALSKKYTLPADIALQPLVITALTSHSEYWSGLALKWLEDGFPVDIALTELLAHCAEDKTLSQSRRHRARRIVGR
;
A
#
# COMPACT_ATOMS: atom_id res chain seq x y z
N MET A 1 11.35 2.13 25.88
CA MET A 1 10.60 1.01 25.30
C MET A 1 10.01 1.55 24.00
N ASN A 2 10.38 0.97 22.87
CA ASN A 2 9.90 1.46 21.56
C ASN A 2 8.45 1.05 21.36
N GLU A 3 7.68 1.92 20.69
CA GLU A 3 6.28 1.66 20.35
C GLU A 3 6.19 0.57 19.25
N GLU A 4 5.03 -0.08 19.15
CA GLU A 4 4.74 -1.03 18.07
C GLU A 4 4.64 -0.28 16.73
N PHE A 5 5.31 -0.81 15.71
CA PHE A 5 5.33 -0.21 14.37
C PHE A 5 4.00 -0.45 13.63
N SER A 6 3.57 0.54 12.85
CA SER A 6 2.47 0.41 11.91
C SER A 6 2.83 1.05 10.57
N TYR A 7 2.45 0.39 9.48
CA TYR A 7 2.63 0.91 8.12
C TYR A 7 1.82 2.18 7.83
N VAL A 8 0.86 2.53 8.69
CA VAL A 8 0.13 3.82 8.62
C VAL A 8 1.10 5.00 8.62
N TRP A 9 2.22 4.90 9.33
CA TRP A 9 3.25 5.95 9.39
C TRP A 9 4.02 6.14 8.09
N LEU A 10 3.94 5.17 7.17
CA LEU A 10 4.59 5.21 5.87
C LEU A 10 3.62 5.56 4.73
N LEU A 11 2.32 5.75 5.00
CA LEU A 11 1.32 6.17 4.01
C LEU A 11 1.73 7.38 3.16
N PRO A 12 2.38 8.43 3.72
CA PRO A 12 2.83 9.56 2.92
C PRO A 12 3.80 9.19 1.78
N LEU A 13 4.46 8.02 1.82
CA LEU A 13 5.28 7.57 0.71
C LEU A 13 4.47 7.34 -0.57
N LEU A 14 3.18 7.01 -0.46
CA LEU A 14 2.28 6.75 -1.60
C LEU A 14 1.98 8.00 -2.44
N GLU A 15 2.28 9.19 -1.92
CA GLU A 15 1.97 10.46 -2.59
C GLU A 15 2.89 10.76 -3.78
N LYS A 16 4.01 10.04 -3.87
CA LYS A 16 5.00 10.10 -4.96
C LYS A 16 4.98 8.81 -5.79
N PRO A 17 5.54 8.81 -7.01
CA PRO A 17 5.70 7.59 -7.81
C PRO A 17 6.46 6.50 -7.02
N PHE A 18 6.15 5.23 -7.29
CA PHE A 18 6.66 4.12 -6.48
C PHE A 18 8.19 3.99 -6.59
N GLU A 19 8.78 4.39 -7.70
CA GLU A 19 10.22 4.41 -7.90
C GLU A 19 10.89 5.44 -6.99
N THR A 20 10.33 6.66 -6.90
CA THR A 20 10.81 7.69 -5.97
C THR A 20 10.59 7.26 -4.53
N ALA A 21 9.43 6.67 -4.22
CA ALA A 21 9.15 6.18 -2.89
C ALA A 21 10.11 5.07 -2.45
N ALA A 22 10.51 4.17 -3.36
CA ALA A 22 11.48 3.12 -3.07
C ALA A 22 12.87 3.68 -2.73
N LEU A 23 13.26 4.81 -3.32
CA LEU A 23 14.50 5.50 -2.97
C LEU A 23 14.43 6.13 -1.58
N ASP A 24 13.28 6.71 -1.22
CA ASP A 24 13.10 7.41 0.06
C ASP A 24 12.71 6.46 1.23
N PHE A 25 12.35 5.21 0.92
CA PHE A 25 11.85 4.23 1.88
C PHE A 25 12.88 3.88 2.98
N PRO A 26 14.17 3.63 2.68
CA PRO A 26 15.17 3.33 3.71
C PRO A 26 15.33 4.48 4.72
N ASP A 27 15.31 5.72 4.25
CA ASP A 27 15.43 6.90 5.12
C ASP A 27 14.19 7.08 5.99
N ALA A 28 13.00 6.89 5.43
CA ALA A 28 11.75 6.90 6.19
C ALA A 28 11.71 5.80 7.26
N ALA A 29 12.14 4.59 6.92
CA ALA A 29 12.25 3.48 7.86
C ALA A 29 13.28 3.76 8.97
N SER A 30 14.44 4.32 8.63
CA SER A 30 15.47 4.72 9.59
C SER A 30 15.00 5.82 10.55
N ALA A 31 14.22 6.78 10.05
CA ALA A 31 13.62 7.81 10.90
C ALA A 31 12.64 7.20 11.92
N LEU A 32 11.82 6.22 11.49
CA LEU A 32 10.85 5.55 12.37
C LEU A 32 11.51 4.61 13.38
N SER A 33 12.63 3.97 13.05
CA SER A 33 13.31 3.02 13.96
C SER A 33 13.88 3.67 15.22
N LYS A 34 14.02 4.99 15.24
CA LYS A 34 14.36 5.76 16.45
C LYS A 34 13.28 5.70 17.51
N LYS A 35 12.02 5.45 17.12
CA LYS A 35 10.84 5.47 18.01
C LYS A 35 10.12 4.12 18.05
N TYR A 36 10.13 3.37 16.95
CA TYR A 36 9.37 2.14 16.76
C TYR A 36 10.27 0.93 16.56
N THR A 37 9.79 -0.26 16.93
CA THR A 37 10.45 -1.52 16.59
C THR A 37 10.00 -1.98 15.21
N LEU A 38 10.85 -1.84 14.20
CA LEU A 38 10.53 -2.24 12.83
C LEU A 38 10.70 -3.75 12.63
N PRO A 39 9.91 -4.37 11.74
CA PRO A 39 10.13 -5.75 11.30
C PRO A 39 11.44 -5.85 10.51
N ALA A 40 12.08 -7.02 10.56
CA ALA A 40 13.37 -7.27 9.92
C ALA A 40 13.29 -7.27 8.38
N ASP A 41 12.11 -7.59 7.84
CA ASP A 41 11.78 -7.74 6.42
C ASP A 41 10.86 -6.63 5.92
N ILE A 42 11.03 -5.40 6.46
CA ILE A 42 10.20 -4.25 6.08
C ILE A 42 10.25 -4.02 4.55
N ALA A 43 9.07 -3.91 3.94
CA ALA A 43 8.91 -3.79 2.49
C ALA A 43 7.78 -2.82 2.11
N LEU A 44 7.71 -2.43 0.84
CA LEU A 44 6.65 -1.55 0.33
C LEU A 44 5.32 -2.27 0.10
N GLN A 45 5.31 -3.60 -0.09
CA GLN A 45 4.06 -4.32 -0.33
C GLN A 45 3.08 -4.22 0.86
N PRO A 46 3.49 -4.42 2.13
CA PRO A 46 2.59 -4.20 3.26
C PRO A 46 2.07 -2.77 3.38
N LEU A 47 2.81 -1.76 2.91
CA LEU A 47 2.33 -0.38 2.80
C LEU A 47 1.17 -0.27 1.80
N VAL A 48 1.30 -0.88 0.61
CA VAL A 48 0.23 -0.93 -0.40
C VAL A 48 -1.00 -1.65 0.15
N ILE A 49 -0.81 -2.80 0.80
CA ILE A 49 -1.90 -3.55 1.45
C ILE A 49 -2.59 -2.67 2.51
N THR A 50 -1.83 -2.04 3.41
CA THR A 50 -2.36 -1.16 4.46
C THR A 50 -3.23 -0.04 3.90
N ALA A 51 -2.82 0.54 2.77
CA ALA A 51 -3.59 1.58 2.11
C ALA A 51 -4.86 1.06 1.41
N LEU A 52 -4.80 -0.11 0.76
CA LEU A 52 -5.96 -0.75 0.12
C LEU A 52 -7.02 -1.18 1.14
N THR A 53 -6.58 -1.74 2.28
CA THR A 53 -7.47 -2.16 3.38
C THR A 53 -7.88 -1.01 4.28
N SER A 54 -7.33 0.19 4.06
CA SER A 54 -7.82 1.38 4.76
C SER A 54 -9.24 1.71 4.28
N HIS A 55 -10.06 2.20 5.20
CA HIS A 55 -11.36 2.79 4.86
C HIS A 55 -11.24 4.17 4.19
N SER A 56 -10.02 4.61 3.84
CA SER A 56 -9.76 5.89 3.20
C SER A 56 -9.75 5.74 1.68
N GLU A 57 -10.67 6.44 1.00
CA GLU A 57 -10.68 6.55 -0.46
C GLU A 57 -9.38 7.19 -0.99
N TYR A 58 -8.76 8.09 -0.22
CA TYR A 58 -7.52 8.75 -0.62
C TYR A 58 -6.34 7.77 -0.67
N TRP A 59 -6.07 7.08 0.44
CA TRP A 59 -4.93 6.16 0.52
C TRP A 59 -5.09 4.96 -0.40
N SER A 60 -6.28 4.36 -0.41
CA SER A 60 -6.59 3.28 -1.35
C SER A 60 -6.48 3.72 -2.81
N GLY A 61 -6.88 4.96 -3.12
CA GLY A 61 -6.74 5.55 -4.44
C GLY A 61 -5.29 5.69 -4.91
N LEU A 62 -4.39 6.07 -4.01
CA LEU A 62 -2.94 6.15 -4.28
C LEU A 62 -2.31 4.76 -4.43
N ALA A 63 -2.67 3.80 -3.59
CA ALA A 63 -2.21 2.42 -3.70
C ALA A 63 -2.61 1.79 -5.04
N LEU A 64 -3.88 1.97 -5.46
CA LEU A 64 -4.35 1.55 -6.77
C LEU A 64 -3.60 2.23 -7.91
N LYS A 65 -3.15 3.48 -7.72
CA LYS A 65 -2.36 4.20 -8.74
C LYS A 65 -0.99 3.55 -8.92
N TRP A 66 -0.28 3.25 -7.83
CA TRP A 66 0.99 2.53 -7.91
C TRP A 66 0.86 1.20 -8.66
N LEU A 67 -0.18 0.42 -8.37
CA LEU A 67 -0.46 -0.85 -9.04
C LEU A 67 -0.78 -0.68 -10.53
N GLU A 68 -1.51 0.37 -10.89
CA GLU A 68 -1.78 0.71 -12.29
C GLU A 68 -0.50 1.11 -13.03
N ASP A 69 0.40 1.83 -12.35
CA ASP A 69 1.68 2.34 -12.85
C ASP A 69 2.80 1.27 -12.88
N GLY A 70 2.55 0.04 -12.41
CA GLY A 70 3.44 -1.11 -12.58
C GLY A 70 4.14 -1.59 -11.31
N PHE A 71 3.69 -1.18 -10.12
CA PHE A 71 4.15 -1.80 -8.88
C PHE A 71 3.92 -3.33 -8.90
N PRO A 72 4.90 -4.15 -8.47
CA PRO A 72 4.78 -5.61 -8.54
C PRO A 72 3.55 -6.15 -7.81
N VAL A 73 2.79 -7.00 -8.50
CA VAL A 73 1.60 -7.68 -7.96
C VAL A 73 1.93 -9.15 -7.76
N ASP A 74 1.97 -9.58 -6.51
CA ASP A 74 2.12 -10.99 -6.15
C ASP A 74 0.76 -11.64 -5.85
N ILE A 75 0.78 -12.93 -5.50
CA ILE A 75 -0.44 -13.71 -5.24
C ILE A 75 -1.31 -13.06 -4.15
N ALA A 76 -0.68 -12.57 -3.07
CA ALA A 76 -1.41 -11.93 -1.97
C ALA A 76 -2.12 -10.63 -2.41
N LEU A 77 -1.44 -9.80 -3.21
CA LEU A 77 -2.07 -8.60 -3.77
C LEU A 77 -3.16 -8.95 -4.79
N THR A 78 -2.96 -9.98 -5.61
CA THR A 78 -4.00 -10.44 -6.56
C THR A 78 -5.27 -10.87 -5.83
N GLU A 79 -5.16 -11.67 -4.77
CA GLU A 79 -6.30 -12.11 -3.95
C GLU A 79 -7.00 -10.93 -3.28
N LEU A 80 -6.24 -10.00 -2.71
CA LEU A 80 -6.78 -8.79 -2.09
C LEU A 80 -7.54 -7.93 -3.11
N LEU A 81 -6.97 -7.72 -4.29
CA LEU A 81 -7.61 -6.93 -5.35
C LEU A 81 -8.86 -7.61 -5.90
N ALA A 82 -8.87 -8.94 -6.00
CA ALA A 82 -10.05 -9.70 -6.38
C ALA A 82 -11.18 -9.50 -5.36
N HIS A 83 -10.87 -9.54 -4.07
CA HIS A 83 -11.83 -9.21 -3.02
C HIS A 83 -12.32 -7.76 -3.14
N CYS A 84 -11.41 -6.79 -3.30
CA CYS A 84 -11.78 -5.39 -3.49
C CYS A 84 -12.67 -5.17 -4.73
N ALA A 85 -12.50 -5.96 -5.81
CA ALA A 85 -13.32 -5.83 -7.01
C ALA A 85 -14.79 -6.26 -6.79
N GLU A 86 -15.06 -7.05 -5.75
CA GLU A 86 -16.38 -7.61 -5.46
C GLU A 86 -17.05 -6.96 -4.24
N ASP A 87 -16.27 -6.34 -3.35
CA ASP A 87 -16.75 -5.71 -2.13
C ASP A 87 -17.63 -4.46 -2.39
N LYS A 88 -18.95 -4.65 -2.26
CA LYS A 88 -19.97 -3.60 -2.47
C LYS A 88 -19.88 -2.42 -1.49
N THR A 89 -19.13 -2.55 -0.39
CA THR A 89 -18.90 -1.43 0.53
C THR A 89 -17.91 -0.41 -0.04
N LEU A 90 -17.08 -0.82 -1.00
CA LEU A 90 -16.13 0.06 -1.68
C LEU A 90 -16.80 0.85 -2.80
N SER A 91 -16.26 2.04 -3.07
CA SER A 91 -16.72 2.88 -4.17
C SER A 91 -16.63 2.15 -5.51
N GLN A 92 -17.56 2.46 -6.42
CA GLN A 92 -17.59 1.84 -7.74
C GLN A 92 -16.26 2.05 -8.50
N SER A 93 -15.65 3.22 -8.35
CA SER A 93 -14.35 3.54 -8.92
C SER A 93 -13.26 2.57 -8.44
N ARG A 94 -13.14 2.36 -7.12
CA ARG A 94 -12.16 1.43 -6.53
C ARG A 94 -12.34 0.02 -7.05
N ARG A 95 -13.58 -0.49 -7.04
CA ARG A 95 -13.89 -1.84 -7.52
C ARG A 95 -13.49 -2.05 -8.98
N HIS A 96 -13.79 -1.08 -9.83
CA HIS A 96 -13.42 -1.14 -11.25
C HIS A 96 -11.92 -1.11 -11.47
N ARG A 97 -11.20 -0.23 -10.77
CA ARG A 97 -9.73 -0.17 -10.84
C ARG A 97 -9.09 -1.48 -10.39
N ALA A 98 -9.53 -2.03 -9.26
CA ALA A 98 -9.07 -3.32 -8.76
C ALA A 98 -9.32 -4.45 -9.78
N ARG A 99 -10.54 -4.52 -10.36
CA ARG A 99 -10.88 -5.53 -11.38
C ARG A 99 -9.99 -5.43 -12.63
N ARG A 100 -9.67 -4.22 -13.07
CA ARG A 100 -8.76 -4.01 -14.22
C ARG A 100 -7.35 -4.50 -13.92
N ILE A 101 -6.86 -4.32 -12.71
CA ILE A 101 -5.50 -4.76 -12.33
C ILE A 101 -5.42 -6.29 -12.31
N VAL A 102 -6.42 -6.97 -11.73
CA VAL A 102 -6.45 -8.45 -11.66
C VAL A 102 -6.62 -9.11 -13.03
N GLY A 103 -7.32 -8.44 -13.97
CA GLY A 103 -7.53 -8.95 -15.32
C GLY A 103 -6.38 -8.69 -16.30
N ARG A 104 -5.25 -8.12 -15.86
CA ARG A 104 -4.03 -7.94 -16.67
C ARG A 104 -3.27 -9.25 -16.78
#